data_AF-A0AAW1EZC6-F1
#
_entry.id   AF-A0AAW1EZC6-F1
#
_cell.length_a   1.000
_cell.length_b   1.000
_cell.length_c   1.000
_cell.angle_alpha   90.00
_cell.angle_beta   90.00
_cell.angle_gamma   90.00
#
_symmetry.space_group_name_H-M   'P 1'
#
loop_
_entity.id
_entity.type
_entity.pdbx_description
1 polymer ?
#
loop_
_entity_poly.entity_id
_entity_poly.type
_entity_poly.pdbx_seq_one_letter_code
_entity_poly.pdbx_strand_id
1 'polypeptide(L)'
;MANRGPSYGLSREVQEKIEQKYDPDLEQRLVDWIVGQCGGNLERPQTGRENFQKWLIDGTILCRLINSLYPRGKDPIKKILETQMAFKQMEKISQFLQAAEAYGVTTTDIFQTVDLWEGKDMAAVQRTLMALGSVAVTKDDGHYRGDRDWFHRKAQGYRREFSQEQLRQGQSLIGLQMGSNRGASQAGMTGYGMHRQIM
;
A
#
# COMPACT_ATOMS: atom_id res chain seq x y z
N MET A 1 26.30 16.51 3.25
CA MET A 1 27.01 15.22 3.24
C MET A 1 26.26 14.35 2.24
N ALA A 2 26.79 13.78 1.15
CA ALA A 2 28.11 13.75 0.55
C ALA A 2 27.88 13.82 -0.98
N ASN A 3 28.76 14.50 -1.73
CA ASN A 3 28.77 14.41 -3.19
C ASN A 3 29.09 12.95 -3.55
N ARG A 4 28.06 12.14 -3.84
CA ARG A 4 28.25 10.80 -4.39
C ARG A 4 28.70 10.98 -5.84
N GLY A 5 29.84 10.37 -6.16
CA GLY A 5 30.31 10.30 -7.55
C GLY A 5 29.31 9.53 -8.43
N PRO A 6 29.45 9.63 -9.76
CA PRO A 6 28.56 8.94 -10.69
C PRO A 6 28.52 7.44 -10.38
N SER A 7 27.34 6.84 -10.43
CA SER A 7 27.19 5.39 -10.35
C SER A 7 27.67 4.75 -11.64
N TYR A 8 28.48 3.69 -11.55
CA TYR A 8 29.02 2.95 -12.69
C TYR A 8 28.63 1.46 -12.65
N GLY A 9 28.67 0.79 -13.81
CA GLY A 9 28.38 -0.64 -13.96
C GLY A 9 26.99 -1.02 -13.46
N LEU A 10 26.91 -2.13 -12.72
CA LEU A 10 25.65 -2.67 -12.19
C LEU A 10 24.85 -1.64 -11.37
N SER A 11 25.51 -0.75 -10.63
CA SER A 11 24.82 0.28 -9.85
C SER A 11 24.09 1.29 -10.73
N ARG A 12 24.65 1.61 -11.90
CA ARG A 12 24.02 2.50 -12.88
C ARG A 12 22.83 1.81 -13.55
N GLU A 13 22.97 0.55 -13.95
CA GLU A 13 21.89 -0.21 -14.58
C GLU A 13 20.69 -0.39 -13.63
N VAL A 14 20.96 -0.61 -12.34
CA VAL A 14 19.90 -0.66 -11.31
C VAL A 14 19.21 0.70 -11.18
N GLN A 15 19.97 1.79 -11.14
CA GLN A 15 19.40 3.14 -11.08
C GLN A 15 18.55 3.45 -12.30
N GLU A 16 19.04 3.15 -13.52
CA GLU A 16 18.29 3.35 -14.77
C GLU A 16 16.97 2.55 -14.76
N LYS A 17 16.99 1.30 -14.26
CA LYS A 17 15.77 0.49 -14.11
C LYS A 17 14.79 1.05 -13.07
N ILE A 18 15.29 1.69 -12.01
CA ILE A 18 14.45 2.38 -11.03
C ILE A 18 13.82 3.61 -11.66
N GLU A 19 14.60 4.40 -12.39
CA GLU A 19 14.13 5.59 -13.09
C GLU A 19 13.08 5.26 -14.15
N GLN A 20 13.20 4.13 -14.85
CA GLN A 20 12.18 3.64 -15.80
C GLN A 20 10.83 3.31 -15.15
N LYS A 21 10.78 3.09 -13.83
CA LYS A 21 9.52 2.85 -13.11
C LYS A 21 8.80 4.15 -12.75
N TYR A 22 9.45 5.30 -12.94
CA TYR A 22 8.85 6.59 -12.70
C TYR A 22 7.83 6.88 -13.80
N ASP A 23 6.60 7.18 -13.39
CA ASP A 23 5.52 7.45 -14.33
C ASP A 23 5.10 8.93 -14.22
N PRO A 24 5.30 9.75 -15.27
CA PRO A 24 4.94 11.16 -15.27
C PRO A 24 3.42 11.40 -15.24
N ASP A 25 2.60 10.47 -15.71
CA ASP A 25 1.13 10.60 -15.63
C ASP A 25 0.66 10.32 -14.19
N LEU A 26 1.30 9.39 -13.49
CA LEU A 26 1.07 9.19 -12.05
C LEU A 26 1.51 10.40 -11.23
N GLU A 27 2.60 11.09 -11.60
CA GLU A 27 3.04 12.33 -10.94
C GLU A 27 1.91 13.37 -10.95
N GLN A 28 1.34 13.65 -12.13
CA GLN A 28 0.28 14.65 -12.27
C GLN A 28 -0.94 14.30 -11.43
N ARG A 29 -1.37 13.03 -11.49
CA ARG A 29 -2.48 12.52 -10.68
C ARG A 29 -2.23 12.68 -9.18
N LEU A 30 -1.01 12.37 -8.72
CA LEU A 30 -0.64 12.51 -7.32
C LEU A 30 -0.60 13.99 -6.89
N VAL A 31 -0.12 14.89 -7.74
CA VAL A 31 -0.15 16.34 -7.48
C VAL A 31 -1.59 16.82 -7.34
N ASP A 32 -2.47 16.47 -8.27
CA ASP A 32 -3.89 16.85 -8.23
C ASP A 32 -4.59 16.29 -6.99
N TRP A 33 -4.30 15.05 -6.63
CA TRP A 33 -4.81 14.45 -5.40
C TRP A 33 -4.32 15.17 -4.15
N ILE A 34 -3.01 15.41 -4.01
CA ILE A 34 -2.44 16.09 -2.83
C ILE A 34 -3.05 17.48 -2.65
N VAL A 35 -3.22 18.23 -3.75
CA VAL A 35 -3.85 19.56 -3.74
C VAL A 35 -5.32 19.47 -3.34
N GLY A 36 -6.08 18.55 -3.92
CA GLY A 36 -7.49 18.33 -3.57
C GLY A 36 -7.70 17.85 -2.13
N GLN A 37 -6.77 17.05 -1.62
CA GLN A 37 -6.83 16.43 -0.30
C GLN A 37 -6.44 17.40 0.82
N CYS A 38 -5.29 18.07 0.69
CA CYS A 38 -4.81 18.99 1.73
C CYS A 38 -5.70 20.23 1.83
N GLY A 39 -6.23 20.73 0.71
CA GLY A 39 -6.97 21.99 0.65
C GLY A 39 -6.09 23.21 0.99
N GLY A 40 -6.30 24.31 0.28
CA GLY A 40 -5.53 25.55 0.44
C GLY A 40 -4.68 25.86 -0.79
N ASN A 41 -4.18 27.11 -0.88
CA ASN A 41 -3.31 27.60 -1.95
C ASN A 41 -1.93 26.91 -1.93
N LEU A 42 -1.89 25.60 -2.11
CA LEU A 42 -0.66 24.89 -2.42
C LEU A 42 -0.28 25.29 -3.84
N GLU A 43 0.89 25.91 -3.97
CA GLU A 43 1.49 26.15 -5.28
C GLU A 43 1.77 24.79 -5.93
N ARG A 44 1.20 24.60 -7.12
CA ARG A 44 1.43 23.39 -7.90
C ARG A 44 2.88 23.39 -8.38
N PRO A 45 3.64 22.30 -8.19
CA PRO A 45 4.97 22.22 -8.76
C PRO A 45 4.88 22.24 -10.29
N GLN A 46 5.93 22.72 -10.93
CA GLN A 46 6.10 22.49 -12.36
C GLN A 46 6.23 20.98 -12.60
N THR A 47 5.77 20.51 -13.75
CA THR A 47 5.90 19.10 -14.13
C THR A 47 7.36 18.68 -14.12
N GLY A 48 7.63 17.47 -13.66
CA GLY A 48 8.94 16.85 -13.70
C GLY A 48 9.43 16.38 -12.34
N ARG A 49 10.14 15.25 -12.38
CA ARG A 49 10.67 14.53 -11.21
C ARG A 49 11.39 15.42 -10.20
N GLU A 50 12.29 16.29 -10.67
CA GLU A 50 13.08 17.15 -9.78
C GLU A 50 12.23 18.20 -9.07
N ASN A 51 11.22 18.74 -9.77
CA ASN A 51 10.32 19.72 -9.21
C ASN A 51 9.37 19.08 -8.20
N PHE A 52 8.85 17.88 -8.53
CA PHE A 52 8.05 17.07 -7.61
C PHE A 52 8.84 16.71 -6.34
N GLN A 53 10.11 16.33 -6.48
CA GLN A 53 11.00 16.08 -5.35
C GLN A 53 11.18 17.34 -4.49
N LYS A 54 11.56 18.48 -5.09
CA LYS A 54 11.76 19.76 -4.38
C LYS A 54 10.50 20.23 -3.64
N TRP A 55 9.33 19.90 -4.17
CA TRP A 55 8.05 20.22 -3.53
C TRP A 55 7.80 19.39 -2.27
N LEU A 56 8.17 18.11 -2.28
CA LEU A 56 7.92 17.19 -1.17
C LEU A 56 9.08 17.08 -0.15
N ILE A 57 10.29 17.53 -0.51
CA ILE A 57 11.51 17.36 0.30
C ILE A 57 11.45 18.01 1.69
N ASP A 58 10.68 19.10 1.84
CA ASP A 58 10.49 19.74 3.14
C ASP A 58 9.63 18.88 4.09
N GLY A 59 8.91 17.88 3.57
CA GLY A 59 8.09 16.94 4.33
C GLY A 59 6.80 17.55 4.91
N THR A 60 6.61 18.87 4.84
CA THR A 60 5.44 19.57 5.38
C THR A 60 4.17 19.21 4.62
N ILE A 61 4.24 19.11 3.30
CA ILE A 61 3.12 18.69 2.45
C ILE A 61 2.70 17.25 2.76
N LEU A 62 3.67 16.34 2.91
CA LEU A 62 3.40 14.96 3.29
C LEU A 62 2.74 14.86 4.67
N CYS A 63 3.21 15.65 5.64
CA CYS A 63 2.60 15.72 6.97
C CYS A 63 1.17 16.27 6.92
N ARG A 64 0.92 17.31 6.12
CA ARG A 64 -0.42 17.87 5.90
C ARG A 64 -1.34 16.85 5.21
N LEU A 65 -0.82 16.11 4.23
CA LEU A 65 -1.54 15.07 3.51
C LEU A 65 -2.04 13.99 4.45
N ILE A 66 -1.14 13.39 5.25
CA ILE A 66 -1.55 12.32 6.16
C ILE A 66 -2.51 12.84 7.23
N ASN A 67 -2.26 14.03 7.80
CA ASN A 67 -3.18 14.62 8.79
C ASN A 67 -4.58 14.85 8.23
N SER A 68 -4.70 15.26 6.97
CA SER A 68 -6.01 15.49 6.34
C SER A 68 -6.86 14.23 6.17
N LEU A 69 -6.23 13.05 6.18
CA LEU A 69 -6.90 11.74 6.12
C LEU A 69 -7.42 11.31 7.50
N TYR A 70 -7.06 12.00 8.57
CA TYR A 70 -7.58 11.76 9.92
C TYR A 70 -8.66 12.78 10.28
N PRO A 71 -9.59 12.40 11.18
CA PRO A 71 -10.55 13.35 11.73
C PRO A 71 -9.84 14.45 12.52
N ARG A 72 -10.39 15.67 12.47
CA ARG A 72 -9.85 16.84 13.18
C ARG A 72 -9.61 16.51 14.67
N GLY A 73 -8.37 16.72 15.13
CA GLY A 73 -7.97 16.46 16.52
C GLY A 73 -7.37 15.08 16.78
N LYS A 74 -7.41 14.16 15.80
CA LYS A 74 -6.64 12.91 15.81
C LYS A 74 -5.47 12.95 14.83
N ASP A 75 -4.89 14.13 14.65
CA ASP A 75 -3.76 14.34 13.76
C ASP A 75 -2.55 13.53 14.27
N PRO A 76 -2.00 12.59 13.46
CA PRO A 76 -0.81 11.85 13.85
C PRO A 76 0.40 12.77 14.04
N ILE A 77 0.46 13.88 13.30
CA ILE A 77 1.58 14.83 13.32
C ILE A 77 1.09 16.19 13.82
N LYS A 78 1.29 16.48 15.11
CA LYS A 78 0.73 17.68 15.77
C LYS A 78 1.48 18.99 15.49
N LYS A 79 2.79 18.92 15.22
CA LYS A 79 3.64 20.11 15.05
C LYS A 79 4.38 20.05 13.72
N ILE A 80 3.90 20.83 12.76
CA ILE A 80 4.53 21.00 11.45
C ILE A 80 5.23 22.35 11.45
N LEU A 81 6.54 22.35 11.73
CA LEU A 81 7.38 23.54 11.68
C LEU A 81 8.13 23.61 10.34
N GLU A 82 8.03 24.75 9.67
CA GLU A 82 8.82 25.03 8.47
C GLU A 82 10.24 25.41 8.89
N THR A 83 11.24 24.71 8.31
CA THR A 83 12.65 24.90 8.66
C THR A 83 13.53 24.40 7.53
N GLN A 84 14.60 25.12 7.26
CA GLN A 84 15.60 24.78 6.24
C GLN A 84 16.64 23.76 6.74
N MET A 85 16.53 23.31 8.00
CA MET A 85 17.47 22.33 8.55
C MET A 85 17.21 20.93 7.96
N ALA A 86 18.17 20.41 7.21
CA ALA A 86 18.12 19.08 6.58
C ALA A 86 17.66 17.96 7.53
N PHE A 87 18.20 17.92 8.76
CA PHE A 87 17.80 16.92 9.76
C PHE A 87 16.32 17.02 10.13
N LYS A 88 15.77 18.22 10.22
CA LYS A 88 14.35 18.44 10.53
C LYS A 88 13.43 18.08 9.37
N GLN A 89 13.88 18.27 8.13
CA GLN A 89 13.17 17.81 6.94
C GLN A 89 13.10 16.29 6.91
N MET A 90 14.24 15.62 7.13
CA MET A 90 14.30 14.15 7.24
C MET A 90 13.41 13.61 8.37
N GLU A 91 13.40 14.29 9.53
CA GLU A 91 12.52 13.94 10.65
C GLU A 91 11.03 14.03 10.27
N LYS A 92 10.62 15.09 9.58
CA LYS A 92 9.24 15.25 9.08
C LYS A 92 8.84 14.13 8.11
N ILE A 93 9.72 13.79 7.17
CA ILE A 93 9.49 12.67 6.24
C ILE A 93 9.33 11.36 7.02
N SER A 94 10.21 11.11 8.00
CA SER A 94 10.13 9.90 8.82
C SER A 94 8.83 9.81 9.63
N GLN A 95 8.33 10.93 10.18
CA GLN A 95 7.04 10.98 10.87
C GLN A 95 5.88 10.66 9.94
N PHE A 96 5.91 11.16 8.70
CA PHE A 96 4.92 10.79 7.68
C PHE A 96 4.93 9.29 7.39
N LEU A 97 6.11 8.67 7.23
CA LEU A 97 6.22 7.24 6.93
C LEU A 97 5.65 6.37 8.05
N GLN A 98 5.93 6.71 9.31
CA GLN A 98 5.35 6.04 10.47
C GLN A 98 3.82 6.19 10.51
N ALA A 99 3.32 7.39 10.20
CA ALA A 99 1.89 7.64 10.16
C ALA A 99 1.19 6.92 8.99
N ALA A 100 1.86 6.78 7.84
CA ALA A 100 1.36 6.04 6.68
C ALA A 100 1.31 4.52 6.95
N GLU A 101 2.33 3.98 7.61
CA GLU A 101 2.33 2.58 8.09
C GLU A 101 1.16 2.34 9.06
N ALA A 102 1.02 3.20 10.08
CA ALA A 102 -0.08 3.13 11.04
C ALA A 102 -1.46 3.31 10.38
N TYR A 103 -1.54 4.06 9.27
CA TYR A 103 -2.76 4.18 8.49
C TYR A 103 -3.11 2.90 7.72
N GLY A 104 -2.15 2.00 7.50
CA GLY A 104 -2.38 0.70 6.85
C GLY A 104 -1.70 0.54 5.49
N VAL A 105 -0.74 1.40 5.14
CA VAL A 105 0.15 1.17 4.00
C VAL A 105 1.08 0.00 4.32
N THR A 106 1.22 -0.95 3.40
CA THR A 106 2.12 -2.10 3.57
C THR A 106 3.56 -1.62 3.63
N THR A 107 4.36 -2.15 4.55
CA THR A 107 5.78 -1.78 4.71
C THR A 107 6.62 -1.97 3.44
N THR A 108 6.24 -2.91 2.58
CA THR A 108 6.88 -3.14 1.26
C THR A 108 6.71 -1.97 0.29
N ASP A 109 5.63 -1.20 0.47
CA ASP A 109 5.30 -0.06 -0.38
C ASP A 109 5.81 1.26 0.22
N ILE A 110 6.39 1.26 1.43
CA ILE A 110 6.90 2.46 2.11
C ILE A 110 8.33 2.76 1.64
N PHE A 111 8.54 3.97 1.14
CA PHE A 111 9.87 4.46 0.75
C PHE A 111 10.74 4.81 1.97
N GLN A 112 12.05 4.94 1.78
CA GLN A 112 12.98 5.41 2.82
C GLN A 112 13.24 6.90 2.70
N THR A 113 13.49 7.60 3.80
CA THR A 113 13.76 9.05 3.81
C THR A 113 14.78 9.53 2.76
N VAL A 114 15.81 8.72 2.48
CA VAL A 114 16.84 9.01 1.46
C VAL A 114 16.30 8.97 0.03
N ASP A 115 15.26 8.19 -0.24
CA ASP A 115 14.66 8.04 -1.57
C ASP A 115 14.02 9.35 -2.03
N LEU A 116 13.38 10.07 -1.10
CA LEU A 116 12.82 11.39 -1.34
C LEU A 116 13.85 12.51 -1.15
N TRP A 117 14.61 12.48 -0.05
CA TRP A 117 15.49 13.61 0.28
C TRP A 117 16.72 13.70 -0.62
N GLU A 118 17.35 12.57 -0.96
CA GLU A 118 18.44 12.53 -1.94
C GLU A 118 17.94 12.25 -3.38
N GLY A 119 16.65 11.90 -3.55
CA GLY A 119 16.05 11.64 -4.86
C GLY A 119 16.46 10.31 -5.48
N LYS A 120 16.89 9.33 -4.67
CA LYS A 120 17.37 8.03 -5.16
C LYS A 120 16.31 7.18 -5.83
N ASP A 121 15.10 7.15 -5.28
CA ASP A 121 14.00 6.33 -5.80
C ASP A 121 12.67 7.08 -5.68
N MET A 122 12.46 8.02 -6.62
CA MET A 122 11.21 8.76 -6.71
C MET A 122 10.02 7.86 -7.12
N ALA A 123 10.28 6.72 -7.77
CA ALA A 123 9.24 5.75 -8.10
C ALA A 123 8.71 5.05 -6.83
N ALA A 124 9.55 4.79 -5.83
CA ALA A 124 9.10 4.34 -4.52
C ALA A 124 8.18 5.37 -3.83
N VAL A 125 8.51 6.66 -3.91
CA VAL A 125 7.65 7.74 -3.38
C VAL A 125 6.28 7.73 -4.04
N GLN A 126 6.22 7.62 -5.37
CA GLN A 126 4.95 7.52 -6.10
C GLN A 126 4.15 6.28 -5.66
N ARG A 127 4.81 5.12 -5.52
CA ARG A 127 4.17 3.89 -5.05
C ARG A 127 3.59 4.02 -3.64
N THR A 128 4.32 4.61 -2.70
CA THR A 128 3.82 4.82 -1.33
C THR A 128 2.58 5.72 -1.32
N LEU A 129 2.59 6.81 -2.10
CA LEU A 129 1.46 7.74 -2.18
C LEU A 129 0.25 7.08 -2.84
N MET A 130 0.46 6.30 -3.90
CA MET A 130 -0.59 5.51 -4.55
C MET A 130 -1.19 4.46 -3.59
N ALA A 131 -0.34 3.79 -2.81
CA ALA A 131 -0.79 2.84 -1.79
C ALA A 131 -1.57 3.54 -0.68
N LEU A 132 -1.14 4.73 -0.24
CA LEU A 132 -1.84 5.54 0.76
C LEU A 132 -3.24 5.96 0.27
N GLY A 133 -3.34 6.50 -0.95
CA GLY A 133 -4.62 6.89 -1.53
C GLY A 133 -5.57 5.69 -1.70
N SER A 134 -5.03 4.55 -2.13
CA SER A 134 -5.81 3.29 -2.24
C SER A 134 -6.35 2.83 -0.89
N VAL A 135 -5.54 2.90 0.18
CA VAL A 135 -5.99 2.59 1.55
C VAL A 135 -7.07 3.59 2.01
N ALA A 136 -6.89 4.87 1.71
CA ALA A 136 -7.86 5.91 2.07
C ALA A 136 -9.22 5.71 1.41
N VAL A 137 -9.26 5.45 0.09
CA VAL A 137 -10.50 5.15 -0.64
C VAL A 137 -11.15 3.86 -0.14
N THR A 138 -10.34 2.89 0.31
CA THR A 138 -10.83 1.61 0.84
C THR A 138 -11.46 1.73 2.23
N LYS A 139 -10.95 2.63 3.08
CA LYS A 139 -11.53 2.87 4.41
C LYS A 139 -12.88 3.58 4.35
N ASP A 140 -13.08 4.45 3.35
CA ASP A 140 -14.33 5.20 3.10
C ASP A 140 -14.87 5.90 4.37
N ASP A 141 -13.97 6.49 5.17
CA ASP A 141 -14.25 7.15 6.45
C ASP A 141 -14.78 8.60 6.30
N GLY A 142 -14.97 9.06 5.07
CA GLY A 142 -15.45 10.41 4.75
C GLY A 142 -14.37 11.50 4.84
N HIS A 143 -13.10 11.16 5.11
CA HIS A 143 -12.00 12.12 5.16
C HIS A 143 -11.21 12.21 3.84
N TYR A 144 -11.36 11.22 2.97
CA TYR A 144 -10.85 11.27 1.61
C TYR A 144 -11.57 12.32 0.75
N ARG A 145 -10.80 13.08 -0.02
CA ARG A 145 -11.22 14.13 -0.94
C ARG A 145 -10.48 13.98 -2.26
N GLY A 146 -11.16 14.31 -3.36
CA GLY A 146 -10.64 14.14 -4.71
C GLY A 146 -11.36 13.02 -5.45
N ASP A 147 -10.90 12.74 -6.66
CA ASP A 147 -11.50 11.72 -7.50
C ASP A 147 -11.18 10.32 -6.95
N ARG A 148 -12.20 9.47 -6.84
CA ARG A 148 -12.05 8.09 -6.36
C ARG A 148 -11.51 7.17 -7.45
N ASP A 149 -11.67 7.51 -8.72
CA ASP A 149 -11.20 6.71 -9.86
C ASP A 149 -9.67 6.70 -9.99
N TRP A 150 -8.99 7.62 -9.31
CA TRP A 150 -7.53 7.69 -9.27
C TRP A 150 -6.88 6.53 -8.53
N PHE A 151 -7.60 5.90 -7.59
CA PHE A 151 -7.08 4.85 -6.72
C PHE A 151 -7.96 3.61 -6.76
N HIS A 152 -7.34 2.44 -6.67
CA HIS A 152 -8.07 1.18 -6.61
C HIS A 152 -8.43 0.84 -5.15
N ARG A 153 -9.65 0.33 -4.94
CA ARG A 153 -10.04 -0.22 -3.64
C ARG A 153 -9.25 -1.52 -3.39
N LYS A 154 -8.58 -1.59 -2.25
CA LYS A 154 -7.94 -2.83 -1.78
C LYS A 154 -9.02 -3.80 -1.30
N ALA A 155 -8.84 -5.08 -1.60
CA ALA A 155 -9.73 -6.12 -1.10
C ALA A 155 -9.62 -6.22 0.43
N GLN A 156 -10.74 -6.08 1.12
CA GLN A 156 -10.81 -6.31 2.56
C GLN A 156 -11.27 -7.75 2.83
N GLY A 157 -10.55 -8.45 3.71
CA GLY A 157 -10.94 -9.78 4.14
C GLY A 157 -12.21 -9.68 4.99
N TYR A 158 -13.31 -10.28 4.52
CA TYR A 158 -14.53 -10.41 5.31
C TYR A 158 -14.50 -11.71 6.11
N ARG A 159 -14.02 -11.66 7.35
CA ARG A 159 -14.07 -12.80 8.25
C ARG A 159 -15.51 -12.95 8.75
N ARG A 160 -16.20 -13.98 8.28
CA ARG A 160 -17.56 -14.31 8.74
C ARG A 160 -17.46 -14.88 10.15
N GLU A 161 -18.01 -14.16 11.12
CA GLU A 161 -18.23 -14.70 12.46
C GLU A 161 -19.59 -15.40 12.49
N PHE A 162 -19.59 -16.69 12.83
CA PHE A 162 -20.81 -17.45 13.01
C PHE A 162 -21.21 -17.40 14.49
N SER A 163 -22.51 -17.34 14.77
CA SER A 163 -22.99 -17.39 16.15
C SER A 163 -22.63 -18.75 16.78
N GLN A 164 -22.49 -18.79 18.11
CA GLN A 164 -22.27 -20.03 18.85
C GLN A 164 -23.36 -21.08 18.55
N GLU A 165 -24.60 -20.63 18.39
CA GLU A 165 -25.72 -21.49 18.02
C GLU A 165 -25.56 -22.07 16.61
N GLN A 166 -25.15 -21.25 15.63
CA GLN A 166 -24.89 -21.70 14.27
C GLN A 166 -23.70 -22.68 14.19
N LEU A 167 -22.65 -22.45 14.97
CA LEU A 167 -21.53 -23.38 15.10
C LEU A 167 -21.98 -24.72 15.72
N ARG A 168 -22.84 -24.68 16.75
CA ARG A 168 -23.40 -25.87 17.40
C ARG A 168 -24.33 -26.65 16.47
N GLN A 169 -25.16 -25.97 15.68
CA GLN A 169 -25.98 -26.59 14.64
C GLN A 169 -25.10 -27.26 13.57
N GLY A 170 -23.97 -26.64 13.21
CA GLY A 170 -22.99 -27.24 12.30
C GLY A 170 -22.38 -28.54 12.83
N GLN A 171 -22.18 -28.68 14.15
CA GLN A 171 -21.68 -29.92 14.76
C GLN A 171 -22.68 -31.08 14.67
N SER A 172 -23.98 -30.79 14.57
CA SER A 172 -25.03 -31.81 14.41
C SER A 172 -25.12 -32.35 12.99
N LEU A 173 -24.56 -31.62 12.02
CA LEU A 173 -24.50 -32.04 10.63
C LEU A 173 -23.29 -32.96 10.46
N ILE A 174 -23.56 -34.27 10.39
CA ILE A 174 -22.52 -35.26 10.11
C ILE A 174 -22.05 -35.00 8.68
N GLY A 175 -20.83 -34.46 8.55
CA GLY A 175 -20.16 -34.31 7.25
C GLY A 175 -20.00 -35.65 6.56
N LEU A 176 -19.57 -35.65 5.29
CA LEU A 176 -19.37 -36.86 4.48
C LEU A 176 -18.79 -37.97 5.34
N GLN A 177 -19.61 -38.99 5.63
CA GLN A 177 -19.23 -40.04 6.57
C GLN A 177 -18.02 -40.73 5.94
N MET A 178 -16.82 -40.43 6.45
CA MET A 178 -15.62 -41.21 6.17
C MET A 178 -15.90 -42.57 6.80
N GLY A 179 -16.62 -43.41 6.05
CA GLY A 179 -16.95 -44.76 6.46
C GLY A 179 -15.66 -45.45 6.85
N SER A 180 -15.65 -46.14 7.99
CA SER A 180 -14.49 -46.93 8.34
C SER A 180 -14.35 -48.06 7.33
N ASN A 181 -13.25 -48.07 6.56
CA ASN A 181 -12.95 -49.18 5.65
C ASN A 181 -12.67 -50.50 6.39
N ARG A 182 -12.66 -50.52 7.73
CA ARG A 182 -12.39 -51.72 8.56
C ARG A 182 -13.39 -52.86 8.37
N GLY A 183 -14.51 -52.65 7.68
CA GLY A 183 -15.46 -53.70 7.28
C GLY A 183 -15.69 -53.80 5.76
N ALA A 184 -15.06 -52.93 4.96
CA ALA A 184 -15.14 -53.00 3.51
C ALA A 184 -14.17 -54.08 3.01
N SER A 185 -14.59 -55.34 2.99
CA SER A 185 -13.80 -56.38 2.36
C SER A 185 -13.62 -56.04 0.87
N GLN A 186 -12.39 -56.13 0.36
CA GLN A 186 -12.12 -55.98 -1.08
C GLN A 186 -12.80 -57.06 -1.94
N ALA A 187 -13.43 -58.06 -1.31
CA ALA A 187 -14.22 -59.07 -1.99
C ALA A 187 -15.36 -58.41 -2.80
N GLY A 188 -15.22 -58.41 -4.13
CA GLY A 188 -16.16 -57.80 -5.07
C GLY A 188 -15.76 -56.42 -5.61
N MET A 189 -14.67 -55.81 -5.13
CA MET A 189 -14.11 -54.62 -5.79
C MET A 189 -13.26 -55.05 -6.98
N THR A 190 -13.70 -54.73 -8.20
CA THR A 190 -12.88 -54.89 -9.40
C THR A 190 -11.71 -53.92 -9.34
N GLY A 191 -10.48 -54.44 -9.30
CA GLY A 191 -9.29 -53.61 -9.42
C GLY A 191 -9.32 -52.83 -10.73
N TYR A 192 -8.75 -51.62 -10.73
CA TYR A 192 -8.58 -50.82 -11.95
C TYR A 192 -7.88 -51.65 -13.03
N GLY A 193 -8.56 -51.85 -14.17
CA GLY A 193 -8.03 -52.62 -15.31
C GLY A 193 -8.59 -54.04 -15.48
N MET A 194 -9.57 -54.48 -14.68
CA MET A 194 -10.21 -55.78 -14.90
C MET A 194 -11.12 -55.76 -16.15
N HIS A 195 -10.97 -56.74 -17.03
CA HIS A 195 -11.76 -56.86 -18.25
C HIS A 195 -13.20 -57.29 -17.95
N ARG A 196 -14.18 -56.74 -18.67
CA ARG A 196 -15.59 -57.16 -18.58
C ARG A 196 -15.71 -58.59 -19.12
N GLN A 197 -16.18 -59.53 -18.30
CA GLN A 197 -16.67 -60.80 -18.82
C GLN A 197 -18.01 -60.55 -19.52
N ILE A 198 -18.04 -60.85 -20.81
CA ILE A 198 -19.22 -60.82 -21.66
C ILE A 198 -19.63 -62.29 -21.82
N MET A 199 -20.85 -62.63 -21.41
CA MET A 199 -21.48 -63.93 -21.67
C MET A 199 -22.59 -63.73 -22.68
#